data_AF-A0A9D0VD35-F1
#
_entry.id   AF-A0A9D0VD35-F1
#
_cell.length_a   1.000
_cell.length_b   1.000
_cell.length_c   1.000
_cell.angle_alpha   90.00
_cell.angle_beta   90.00
_cell.angle_gamma   90.00
#
_symmetry.space_group_name_H-M   'P 1'
#
loop_
_entity.id
_entity.type
_entity.pdbx_description
1 polymer ?
#
loop_
_entity_poly.entity_id
_entity_poly.type
_entity_poly.pdbx_seq_one_letter_code
_entity_poly.pdbx_strand_id
1 'polypeptide(L)'
;MRPPHLLAVLTSLAACGVPATELGTGQSGQTGASLTIDYFGDTDVVGFHFTVERVACDAGDSFVPETTEANVDLVDGIFPGMISLVEQVLDADSRHLGSDLFLTLEPGCYDVTATPAASIDGDDWIASADCATASAEGIEVLGGQTTEATLLSQCLGDPIGGLDVLVLLNHPPSFDLEIDEKFNYECEPVNVCATISDPDDDPIEVV
;
A
#
# COMPACT_ATOMS: atom_id res chain seq x y z
N MET A 1 -57.95 -4.05 44.41
CA MET A 1 -58.90 -4.12 43.27
C MET A 1 -58.10 -4.51 42.03
N ARG A 2 -58.70 -5.30 41.14
CA ARG A 2 -58.14 -5.94 39.94
C ARG A 2 -57.51 -4.94 38.93
N PRO A 3 -56.59 -5.40 38.06
CA PRO A 3 -55.85 -4.58 37.09
C PRO A 3 -56.63 -4.37 35.78
N PRO A 4 -56.22 -3.44 34.90
CA PRO A 4 -56.50 -3.51 33.48
C PRO A 4 -55.32 -4.12 32.71
N HIS A 5 -55.68 -5.07 31.86
CA HIS A 5 -54.84 -5.84 30.96
C HIS A 5 -54.27 -4.98 29.84
N LEU A 6 -52.96 -5.06 29.59
CA LEU A 6 -52.37 -4.68 28.30
C LEU A 6 -52.02 -5.95 27.54
N LEU A 7 -52.76 -6.17 26.45
CA LEU A 7 -52.68 -7.29 25.53
C LEU A 7 -51.56 -6.98 24.51
N ALA A 8 -50.40 -7.62 24.65
CA ALA A 8 -49.36 -7.58 23.61
C ALA A 8 -49.58 -8.73 22.63
N VAL A 9 -49.85 -8.37 21.38
CA VAL A 9 -50.13 -9.28 20.26
C VAL A 9 -48.85 -10.04 19.89
N LEU A 10 -48.87 -11.36 20.04
CA LEU A 10 -47.90 -12.27 19.42
C LEU A 10 -48.16 -12.28 17.91
N THR A 11 -47.26 -11.71 17.11
CA THR A 11 -47.22 -11.95 15.67
C THR A 11 -46.57 -13.31 15.40
N SER A 12 -47.41 -14.27 15.04
CA SER A 12 -47.01 -15.58 14.52
C SER A 12 -46.30 -15.44 13.17
N LEU A 13 -45.02 -15.81 13.11
CA LEU A 13 -44.34 -16.09 11.84
C LEU A 13 -44.95 -17.37 11.25
N ALA A 14 -45.65 -17.22 10.13
CA ALA A 14 -46.15 -18.32 9.33
C ALA A 14 -44.96 -19.08 8.72
N ALA A 15 -44.64 -20.24 9.28
CA ALA A 15 -43.79 -21.22 8.63
C ALA A 15 -44.58 -21.80 7.43
N CYS A 16 -44.13 -21.52 6.21
CA CYS A 16 -44.59 -22.23 5.02
C CYS A 16 -44.10 -23.68 5.10
N GLY A 17 -44.91 -24.55 5.71
CA GLY A 17 -44.78 -25.99 5.59
C GLY A 17 -45.16 -26.42 4.18
N VAL A 18 -44.19 -26.90 3.40
CA VAL A 18 -44.46 -27.63 2.16
C VAL A 18 -44.70 -29.10 2.55
N PRO A 19 -45.78 -29.75 2.09
CA PRO A 19 -46.02 -31.15 2.39
C PRO A 19 -44.99 -32.03 1.70
N ALA A 20 -44.39 -32.96 2.45
CA ALA A 20 -43.50 -33.97 1.91
C ALA A 20 -44.28 -34.88 0.96
N THR A 21 -44.04 -34.72 -0.34
CA THR A 21 -44.44 -35.68 -1.37
C THR A 21 -43.15 -36.27 -1.91
N GLU A 22 -42.91 -37.55 -1.64
CA GLU A 22 -41.85 -38.30 -2.31
C GLU A 22 -42.15 -38.35 -3.80
N LEU A 23 -41.19 -37.93 -4.65
CA LEU A 23 -41.03 -38.35 -6.04
C LEU A 23 -39.69 -37.82 -6.60
N GLY A 24 -38.78 -38.73 -6.93
CA GLY A 24 -37.84 -38.55 -8.06
C GLY A 24 -36.45 -38.00 -7.78
N THR A 25 -35.44 -38.75 -8.21
CA THR A 25 -34.02 -38.38 -8.34
C THR A 25 -33.85 -37.10 -9.17
N GLY A 26 -33.22 -36.05 -8.61
CA GLY A 26 -32.87 -34.84 -9.36
C GLY A 26 -32.11 -33.82 -8.51
N GLN A 27 -30.82 -33.65 -8.85
CA GLN A 27 -29.91 -32.54 -8.54
C GLN A 27 -30.30 -31.58 -7.40
N SER A 28 -29.55 -31.63 -6.30
CA SER A 28 -29.47 -30.52 -5.34
C SER A 28 -28.82 -29.33 -6.05
N GLY A 29 -29.64 -28.36 -6.46
CA GLY A 29 -29.18 -27.02 -6.77
C GLY A 29 -28.66 -26.36 -5.50
N GLN A 30 -27.38 -26.55 -5.20
CA GLN A 30 -26.65 -25.64 -4.32
C GLN A 30 -26.53 -24.31 -5.06
N THR A 31 -27.19 -23.27 -4.54
CA THR A 31 -26.79 -21.90 -4.83
C THR A 31 -25.60 -21.59 -3.91
N GLY A 32 -24.42 -22.06 -4.31
CA GLY A 32 -23.16 -21.70 -3.68
C GLY A 32 -22.77 -20.30 -4.12
N ALA A 33 -23.20 -19.28 -3.38
CA ALA A 33 -22.60 -17.96 -3.51
C ALA A 33 -21.19 -18.05 -2.88
N SER A 34 -20.16 -18.14 -3.71
CA SER A 34 -18.77 -17.94 -3.31
C SER A 34 -18.57 -16.45 -3.11
N LEU A 35 -18.41 -16.02 -1.86
CA LEU A 35 -17.99 -14.66 -1.55
C LEU A 35 -16.46 -14.65 -1.55
N THR A 36 -15.85 -14.40 -2.70
CA THR A 36 -14.41 -14.15 -2.77
C THR A 36 -14.18 -12.70 -2.34
N ILE A 37 -13.73 -12.49 -1.12
CA ILE A 37 -13.27 -11.17 -0.67
C ILE A 37 -11.87 -11.01 -1.22
N ASP A 38 -11.76 -10.13 -2.21
CA ASP A 38 -10.51 -9.68 -2.78
C ASP A 38 -9.82 -8.76 -1.74
N TYR A 39 -8.80 -9.30 -1.06
CA TYR A 39 -7.88 -8.52 -0.21
C TYR A 39 -6.67 -8.03 -1.02
N PHE A 40 -6.66 -8.27 -2.33
CA PHE A 40 -5.55 -8.18 -3.26
C PHE A 40 -5.51 -6.78 -3.89
N GLY A 41 -4.93 -5.77 -3.20
CA GLY A 41 -4.36 -4.67 -3.98
C GLY A 41 -3.57 -5.27 -5.16
N ASP A 42 -3.77 -4.78 -6.39
CA ASP A 42 -3.44 -5.44 -7.68
C ASP A 42 -2.01 -6.04 -7.71
N THR A 43 -1.81 -7.20 -7.07
CA THR A 43 -0.51 -7.86 -6.88
C THR A 43 -0.45 -9.13 -7.70
N ASP A 44 0.65 -9.33 -8.42
CA ASP A 44 0.88 -10.51 -9.25
C ASP A 44 1.40 -11.73 -8.45
N VAL A 45 1.69 -11.54 -7.16
CA VAL A 45 2.31 -12.55 -6.30
C VAL A 45 1.40 -13.75 -6.05
N VAL A 46 1.87 -14.95 -6.39
CA VAL A 46 1.22 -16.25 -6.11
C VAL A 46 1.91 -17.04 -5.00
N GLY A 47 3.13 -16.65 -4.62
CA GLY A 47 3.93 -17.31 -3.60
C GLY A 47 5.31 -16.69 -3.49
N PHE A 48 6.24 -17.41 -2.88
CA PHE A 48 7.63 -16.99 -2.70
C PHE A 48 8.60 -18.10 -3.11
N HIS A 49 9.69 -17.70 -3.75
CA HIS A 49 10.89 -18.52 -3.85
C HIS A 49 11.82 -18.16 -2.70
N PHE A 50 12.11 -19.15 -1.86
CA PHE A 50 13.03 -19.03 -0.74
C PHE A 50 14.39 -19.60 -1.11
N THR A 51 15.44 -18.89 -0.70
CA THR A 51 16.82 -19.36 -0.75
C THR A 51 17.41 -19.23 0.65
N VAL A 52 17.89 -20.35 1.21
CA VAL A 52 18.49 -20.43 2.54
C VAL A 52 19.91 -20.94 2.40
N GLU A 53 20.88 -20.07 2.70
CA GLU A 53 22.30 -20.34 2.52
C GLU A 53 23.01 -20.38 3.87
N ARG A 54 23.72 -21.46 4.15
CA ARG A 54 24.58 -21.52 5.33
C ARG A 54 25.79 -20.62 5.13
N VAL A 55 26.05 -19.77 6.12
CA VAL A 55 27.17 -18.83 6.14
C VAL A 55 28.01 -18.99 7.41
N ALA A 56 29.17 -18.33 7.45
CA ALA A 56 29.97 -18.23 8.66
C ALA A 56 29.25 -17.35 9.69
N CYS A 57 29.21 -17.77 10.95
CA CYS A 57 28.70 -16.93 12.04
C CYS A 57 29.68 -15.81 12.37
N ASP A 58 30.96 -16.17 12.47
CA ASP A 58 32.06 -15.23 12.70
C ASP A 58 33.10 -15.30 11.58
N ALA A 59 33.83 -14.20 11.40
CA ALA A 59 34.90 -14.13 10.41
C ALA A 59 35.98 -15.19 10.68
N GLY A 60 36.12 -16.13 9.75
CA GLY A 60 37.11 -17.20 9.82
C GLY A 60 36.58 -18.55 10.30
N ASP A 61 35.28 -18.65 10.59
CA ASP A 61 34.65 -19.94 10.92
C ASP A 61 34.74 -20.94 9.77
N SER A 62 34.99 -22.20 10.12
CA SER A 62 34.89 -23.32 9.19
C SER A 62 33.49 -23.94 9.27
N PHE A 63 32.80 -24.00 8.15
CA PHE A 63 31.51 -24.67 8.01
C PHE A 63 31.45 -25.39 6.67
N VAL A 64 30.45 -26.26 6.49
CA VAL A 64 30.15 -26.88 5.20
C VAL A 64 29.09 -26.01 4.52
N PRO A 65 29.38 -25.36 3.38
CA PRO A 65 28.38 -24.60 2.65
C PRO A 65 27.22 -25.49 2.23
N GLU A 66 26.02 -24.98 2.42
CA GLU A 66 24.77 -25.66 2.10
C GLU A 66 23.76 -24.62 1.64
N THR A 67 23.04 -24.93 0.57
CA THR A 67 21.96 -24.08 0.04
C THR A 67 20.72 -24.94 -0.07
N THR A 68 19.61 -24.44 0.49
CA THR A 68 18.28 -25.03 0.32
C THR A 68 17.39 -24.02 -0.37
N GLU A 69 16.68 -24.47 -1.39
CA GLU A 69 15.71 -23.66 -2.12
C GLU A 69 14.33 -24.29 -2.02
N ALA A 70 13.29 -23.46 -1.96
CA ALA A 70 11.91 -23.91 -1.94
C ALA A 70 10.98 -22.89 -2.59
N ASN A 71 10.09 -23.36 -3.46
CA ASN A 71 8.94 -22.60 -3.92
C ASN A 71 7.77 -22.90 -2.99
N VAL A 72 7.16 -21.86 -2.42
CA VAL A 72 6.04 -22.00 -1.49
C VAL A 72 4.92 -21.06 -1.91
N ASP A 73 3.73 -21.62 -2.14
CA ASP A 73 2.53 -20.86 -2.45
C ASP A 73 2.14 -19.94 -1.28
N LEU A 74 1.33 -18.93 -1.57
CA LEU A 74 0.65 -18.18 -0.51
C LEU A 74 -0.23 -19.12 0.32
N VAL A 75 -0.28 -18.90 1.63
CA VAL A 75 -1.20 -19.64 2.49
C VAL A 75 -2.63 -19.12 2.30
N ASP A 76 -3.63 -20.00 2.50
CA ASP A 76 -5.05 -19.63 2.56
C ASP A 76 -5.38 -18.91 3.88
N GLY A 77 -4.70 -17.79 4.15
CA GLY A 77 -4.75 -17.09 5.42
C GLY A 77 -4.18 -15.67 5.33
N ILE A 78 -4.41 -14.90 6.39
CA ILE A 78 -3.91 -13.53 6.53
C ILE A 78 -3.03 -13.48 7.77
N PHE A 79 -1.79 -13.04 7.59
CA PHE A 79 -0.89 -12.74 8.68
C PHE A 79 -1.22 -11.35 9.26
N PRO A 80 -1.35 -11.23 10.60
CA PRO A 80 -1.57 -9.93 11.23
C PRO A 80 -0.30 -9.06 11.16
N GLY A 81 -0.48 -7.74 11.19
CA GLY A 81 0.59 -6.75 11.08
C GLY A 81 1.59 -6.69 12.22
N MET A 82 1.36 -7.42 13.32
CA MET A 82 2.29 -7.46 14.44
C MET A 82 3.50 -8.33 14.09
N ILE A 83 4.44 -7.77 13.32
CA ILE A 83 5.79 -8.32 13.17
C ILE A 83 6.59 -7.88 14.38
N SER A 84 6.84 -8.79 15.32
CA SER A 84 7.59 -8.53 16.56
C SER A 84 9.07 -8.23 16.36
N LEU A 85 9.61 -8.47 15.16
CA LEU A 85 11.03 -8.28 14.82
C LEU A 85 11.40 -6.86 14.37
N VAL A 86 10.44 -6.05 13.90
CA VAL A 86 10.71 -4.67 13.50
C VAL A 86 10.08 -3.79 14.57
N GLU A 87 10.84 -2.88 15.18
CA GLU A 87 10.30 -1.87 16.11
C GLU A 87 9.17 -1.08 15.43
N GLN A 88 7.94 -1.57 15.58
CA GLN A 88 6.63 -1.06 15.16
C GLN A 88 6.65 -0.06 13.99
N VAL A 89 6.86 -0.58 12.77
CA VAL A 89 6.64 0.18 11.52
C VAL A 89 5.26 -0.10 10.93
N LEU A 90 4.67 -1.26 11.26
CA LEU A 90 3.35 -1.67 10.76
C LEU A 90 2.27 -1.45 11.80
N ASP A 91 1.10 -1.00 11.34
CA ASP A 91 -0.08 -0.83 12.19
C ASP A 91 -0.58 -2.20 12.69
N ALA A 92 -1.03 -2.27 13.94
CA ALA A 92 -1.50 -3.51 14.57
C ALA A 92 -2.70 -4.15 13.83
N ASP A 93 -3.48 -3.35 13.12
CA ASP A 93 -4.61 -3.79 12.30
C ASP A 93 -4.21 -4.13 10.85
N SER A 94 -2.91 -4.03 10.49
CA SER A 94 -2.43 -4.42 9.16
C SER A 94 -2.64 -5.91 8.92
N ARG A 95 -2.80 -6.25 7.64
CA ARG A 95 -3.12 -7.60 7.18
C ARG A 95 -2.23 -7.89 5.98
N HIS A 96 -1.55 -9.03 6.01
CA HIS A 96 -0.57 -9.39 5.00
C HIS A 96 -0.90 -10.76 4.43
N LEU A 97 -0.86 -10.86 3.11
CA LEU A 97 -0.69 -12.15 2.46
C LEU A 97 0.78 -12.55 2.62
N GLY A 98 1.02 -13.84 2.80
CA GLY A 98 2.37 -14.33 3.00
C GLY A 98 2.45 -15.82 2.76
N SER A 99 3.66 -16.33 2.87
CA SER A 99 3.95 -17.74 2.89
C SER A 99 4.78 -18.06 4.13
N ASP A 100 4.72 -19.31 4.58
CA ASP A 100 5.47 -19.80 5.73
C ASP A 100 6.31 -21.01 5.30
N LEU A 101 7.62 -20.92 5.53
CA LEU A 101 8.58 -21.98 5.23
C LEU A 101 9.19 -22.47 6.53
N PHE A 102 8.91 -23.73 6.86
CA PHE A 102 9.55 -24.43 7.96
C PHE A 102 10.61 -25.40 7.43
N LEU A 103 11.86 -25.21 7.86
CA LEU A 103 12.99 -26.10 7.57
C LEU A 103 13.58 -26.64 8.87
N THR A 104 14.11 -27.87 8.82
CA THR A 104 14.96 -28.42 9.89
C THR A 104 16.40 -28.30 9.43
N LEU A 105 17.16 -27.42 10.08
CA LEU A 105 18.54 -27.09 9.74
C LEU A 105 19.50 -27.53 10.85
N GLU A 106 20.76 -27.79 10.51
CA GLU A 106 21.81 -27.94 11.51
C GLU A 106 22.06 -26.62 12.25
N PRO A 107 22.64 -26.65 13.47
CA PRO A 107 23.06 -25.42 14.12
C PRO A 107 24.12 -24.65 13.30
N GLY A 108 23.94 -23.35 13.17
CA GLY A 108 24.79 -22.47 12.36
C GLY A 108 24.10 -21.16 12.00
N CYS A 109 24.77 -20.34 11.19
CA CYS A 109 24.22 -19.08 10.70
C CYS A 109 23.77 -19.20 9.26
N TYR A 110 22.67 -18.55 8.92
CA TYR A 110 22.04 -18.65 7.62
C TYR A 110 21.60 -17.29 7.10
N ASP A 111 21.83 -17.08 5.81
CA ASP A 111 21.21 -16.00 5.06
C ASP A 111 19.92 -16.55 4.44
N VAL A 112 18.83 -15.82 4.61
CA VAL A 112 17.51 -16.19 4.10
C VAL A 112 17.03 -15.09 3.17
N THR A 113 16.68 -15.48 1.94
CA THR A 113 16.09 -14.61 0.94
C THR A 113 14.70 -15.14 0.59
N ALA A 114 13.70 -14.26 0.54
CA ALA A 114 12.35 -14.54 0.09
C ALA A 114 12.01 -13.62 -1.08
N THR A 115 11.95 -14.18 -2.29
CA THR A 115 11.60 -13.44 -3.51
C THR A 115 10.14 -13.69 -3.86
N PRO A 116 9.28 -12.66 -3.92
CA PRO A 116 7.90 -12.80 -4.37
C PRO A 116 7.86 -13.34 -5.81
N ALA A 117 7.02 -14.34 -6.06
CA ALA A 117 6.90 -14.99 -7.36
C ALA A 117 5.56 -14.65 -8.02
N ALA A 118 5.60 -14.20 -9.27
CA ALA A 118 4.43 -13.99 -10.13
C ALA A 118 3.85 -15.31 -10.68
N SER A 119 4.67 -16.35 -10.75
CA SER A 119 4.25 -17.71 -11.11
C SER A 119 5.16 -18.74 -10.47
N ILE A 120 4.59 -19.88 -10.08
CA ILE A 120 5.30 -21.08 -9.61
C ILE A 120 4.74 -22.28 -10.37
N ASP A 121 5.62 -23.13 -10.91
CA ASP A 121 5.28 -24.42 -11.53
C ASP A 121 6.35 -25.46 -11.15
N GLY A 122 6.11 -26.19 -10.07
CA GLY A 122 7.11 -27.10 -9.49
C GLY A 122 8.35 -26.33 -9.02
N ASP A 123 9.50 -26.65 -9.58
CA ASP A 123 10.77 -25.98 -9.28
C ASP A 123 10.97 -24.68 -10.08
N ASP A 124 10.23 -24.50 -11.18
CA ASP A 124 10.31 -23.30 -12.01
C ASP A 124 9.46 -22.16 -11.42
N TRP A 125 9.97 -20.93 -11.50
CA TRP A 125 9.27 -19.74 -11.01
C TRP A 125 9.68 -18.48 -11.76
N ILE A 126 8.86 -17.43 -11.67
CA ILE A 126 9.14 -16.10 -12.22
C ILE A 126 8.98 -15.08 -11.09
N ALA A 127 9.98 -14.21 -10.90
CA ALA A 127 9.92 -13.14 -9.92
C ALA A 127 8.80 -12.12 -10.25
N SER A 128 8.13 -11.62 -9.22
CA SER A 128 7.25 -10.46 -9.33
C SER A 128 8.04 -9.23 -9.80
N ALA A 129 7.45 -8.46 -10.71
CA ALA A 129 8.01 -7.17 -11.12
C ALA A 129 7.64 -6.03 -10.16
N ASP A 130 6.60 -6.24 -9.34
CA ASP A 130 5.97 -5.20 -8.53
C ASP A 130 6.39 -5.28 -7.06
N CYS A 131 6.86 -6.43 -6.59
CA CYS A 131 7.22 -6.66 -5.20
C CYS A 131 8.73 -6.90 -5.01
N ALA A 132 9.31 -6.22 -4.04
CA ALA A 132 10.74 -6.34 -3.72
C ALA A 132 11.05 -7.62 -2.94
N THR A 133 12.18 -8.26 -3.25
CA THR A 133 12.76 -9.33 -2.46
C THR A 133 13.09 -8.87 -1.04
N ALA A 134 12.78 -9.70 -0.04
CA ALA A 134 13.19 -9.50 1.34
C ALA A 134 14.33 -10.46 1.71
N SER A 135 15.28 -9.99 2.52
CA SER A 135 16.38 -10.82 3.01
C SER A 135 16.72 -10.53 4.48
N ALA A 136 17.28 -11.53 5.13
CA ALA A 136 17.89 -11.42 6.46
C ALA A 136 19.18 -12.22 6.46
N GLU A 137 20.24 -11.62 7.00
CA GLU A 137 21.59 -12.18 7.00
C GLU A 137 21.98 -12.64 8.41
N GLY A 138 22.76 -13.72 8.48
CA GLY A 138 23.35 -14.20 9.73
C GLY A 138 22.36 -14.68 10.79
N ILE A 139 21.21 -15.24 10.39
CA ILE A 139 20.23 -15.81 11.33
C ILE A 139 20.83 -17.03 12.01
N GLU A 140 21.01 -16.95 13.32
CA GLU A 140 21.57 -18.04 14.13
C GLU A 140 20.52 -19.11 14.46
N VAL A 141 20.72 -20.33 13.95
CA VAL A 141 19.95 -21.52 14.31
C VAL A 141 20.63 -22.21 15.49
N LEU A 142 19.95 -22.24 16.64
CA LEU A 142 20.42 -22.92 17.83
C LEU A 142 19.89 -24.36 17.93
N GLY A 143 20.77 -25.31 18.25
CA GLY A 143 20.40 -26.71 18.36
C GLY A 143 19.27 -26.96 19.36
N GLY A 144 18.20 -27.62 18.89
CA GLY A 144 17.04 -27.96 19.71
C GLY A 144 16.08 -26.80 20.00
N GLN A 145 16.29 -25.64 19.37
CA GLN A 145 15.40 -24.47 19.49
C GLN A 145 14.81 -24.11 18.12
N THR A 146 13.62 -23.54 18.13
CA THR A 146 13.03 -22.93 16.93
C THR A 146 13.50 -21.49 16.84
N THR A 147 14.07 -21.14 15.70
CA THR A 147 14.39 -19.75 15.36
C THR A 147 13.37 -19.29 14.33
N GLU A 148 12.71 -18.17 14.60
CA GLU A 148 11.71 -17.57 13.72
C GLU A 148 12.27 -16.26 13.16
N ALA A 149 12.21 -16.11 11.85
CA ALA A 149 12.58 -14.88 11.15
C ALA A 149 11.39 -14.44 10.31
N THR A 150 10.97 -13.18 10.48
CA THR A 150 9.90 -12.59 9.67
C THR A 150 10.51 -11.68 8.62
N LEU A 151 10.20 -11.94 7.35
CA LEU A 151 10.64 -11.17 6.20
C LEU A 151 9.45 -10.45 5.58
N LEU A 152 9.58 -9.16 5.30
CA LEU A 152 8.53 -8.35 4.68
C LEU A 152 8.96 -7.86 3.30
N SER A 153 8.24 -8.30 2.27
CA SER A 153 8.38 -7.79 0.90
C SER A 153 7.41 -6.62 0.68
N GLN A 154 7.91 -5.47 0.25
CA GLN A 154 7.08 -4.31 -0.06
C GLN A 154 6.78 -4.26 -1.56
N CYS A 155 5.50 -4.14 -1.91
CA CYS A 155 5.04 -4.00 -3.28
C CYS A 155 4.84 -2.53 -3.66
N LEU A 156 4.96 -2.24 -4.96
CA LEU A 156 4.55 -0.97 -5.55
C LEU A 156 3.07 -0.73 -5.29
N GLY A 157 2.72 0.53 -5.04
CA GLY A 157 1.34 0.99 -5.02
C GLY A 157 0.96 1.64 -6.35
N ASP A 158 -0.32 1.95 -6.50
CA ASP A 158 -0.81 2.69 -7.68
C ASP A 158 0.00 3.98 -7.91
N PRO A 159 0.28 4.34 -9.17
CA PRO A 159 0.94 5.60 -9.48
C PRO A 159 0.02 6.76 -9.09
N ILE A 160 0.37 7.49 -8.02
CA ILE A 160 -0.34 8.70 -7.59
C ILE A 160 0.41 9.92 -8.13
N GLY A 161 -0.27 10.72 -8.95
CA GLY A 161 0.22 12.03 -9.40
C GLY A 161 -0.18 13.16 -8.44
N GLY A 162 0.74 14.08 -8.16
CA GLY A 162 0.45 15.33 -7.46
C GLY A 162 0.46 16.51 -8.44
N LEU A 163 -0.58 17.35 -8.39
CA LEU A 163 -0.64 18.60 -9.14
C LEU A 163 -0.80 19.77 -8.16
N ASP A 164 0.17 20.68 -8.16
CA ASP A 164 0.08 21.96 -7.46
C ASP A 164 -0.06 23.08 -8.50
N VAL A 165 -1.15 23.86 -8.42
CA VAL A 165 -1.43 24.97 -9.33
C VAL A 165 -1.55 26.26 -8.53
N LEU A 166 -0.60 27.17 -8.77
CA LEU A 166 -0.64 28.53 -8.25
C LEU A 166 -1.12 29.50 -9.33
N VAL A 167 -2.11 30.31 -9.00
CA VAL A 167 -2.58 31.42 -9.85
C VAL A 167 -2.27 32.73 -9.13
N LEU A 168 -1.58 33.62 -9.83
CA LEU A 168 -1.27 34.97 -9.36
C LEU A 168 -1.99 35.98 -10.26
N LEU A 169 -2.39 37.10 -9.68
CA LEU A 169 -2.93 38.25 -10.41
C LEU A 169 -1.80 39.25 -10.67
N ASN A 170 -1.87 39.93 -11.81
CA ASN A 170 -1.04 41.07 -12.15
C ASN A 170 -1.95 42.25 -12.49
N HIS A 171 -1.49 43.45 -12.19
CA HIS A 171 -2.18 44.70 -12.41
C HIS A 171 -1.39 45.55 -13.42
N PRO A 172 -2.03 46.49 -14.12
CA PRO A 172 -1.32 47.42 -14.99
C PRO A 172 -0.62 48.53 -14.18
N PRO A 173 0.42 49.17 -14.73
CA PRO A 173 1.03 50.33 -14.11
C PRO A 173 0.07 51.52 -14.10
N SER A 174 0.28 52.42 -13.14
CA SER A 174 -0.39 53.70 -13.03
C SER A 174 0.50 54.83 -13.55
N PHE A 175 -0.11 55.84 -14.16
CA PHE A 175 0.57 57.03 -14.62
C PHE A 175 -0.12 58.28 -14.07
N ASP A 176 0.67 59.24 -13.62
CA ASP A 176 0.22 60.57 -13.22
C ASP A 176 1.04 61.63 -13.95
N LEU A 177 0.37 62.69 -14.40
CA LEU A 177 0.97 63.77 -15.18
C LEU A 177 0.78 65.09 -14.45
N GLU A 178 1.90 65.71 -14.07
CA GLU A 178 1.94 67.06 -13.52
C GLU A 178 2.39 68.02 -14.62
N ILE A 179 1.61 69.09 -14.82
CA ILE A 179 1.90 70.16 -15.79
C ILE A 179 1.93 71.46 -15.01
N ASP A 180 3.12 72.02 -14.83
CA ASP A 180 3.36 73.21 -14.00
C ASP A 180 2.53 74.43 -14.47
N GLU A 181 2.50 74.70 -15.77
CA GLU A 181 1.74 75.80 -16.38
C GLU A 181 1.00 75.35 -17.64
N LYS A 182 -0.30 75.05 -17.48
CA LYS A 182 -1.16 74.62 -18.59
C LYS A 182 -1.43 75.71 -19.63
N PHE A 183 -1.31 76.98 -19.24
CA PHE A 183 -1.46 78.13 -20.12
C PHE A 183 -0.13 78.86 -20.20
N ASN A 184 0.54 78.73 -21.35
CA ASN A 184 1.83 79.34 -21.59
C ASN A 184 1.78 80.27 -22.82
N TYR A 185 2.72 81.19 -22.92
CA TYR A 185 2.86 82.08 -24.06
C TYR A 185 3.37 81.33 -25.29
N GLU A 186 3.08 81.89 -26.47
CA GLU A 186 3.56 81.33 -27.74
C GLU A 186 5.10 81.25 -27.74
N CYS A 187 5.63 80.08 -28.10
CA CYS A 187 7.06 79.76 -28.15
C CYS A 187 7.78 79.57 -26.80
N GLU A 188 7.06 79.48 -25.67
CA GLU A 188 7.65 79.12 -24.37
C GLU A 188 7.53 77.60 -24.10
N PRO A 189 8.57 76.93 -23.57
CA PRO A 189 8.50 75.50 -23.25
C PRO A 189 7.60 75.23 -22.04
N VAL A 190 6.83 74.15 -22.10
CA VAL A 190 6.05 73.64 -20.95
C VAL A 190 6.72 72.38 -20.43
N ASN A 191 7.04 72.37 -19.14
CA ASN A 191 7.50 71.15 -18.48
C ASN A 191 6.31 70.26 -18.15
N VAL A 192 6.43 68.99 -18.52
CA VAL A 192 5.46 67.94 -18.17
C VAL A 192 6.25 66.87 -17.42
N CYS A 193 5.91 66.67 -16.16
CA CYS A 193 6.49 65.62 -15.34
C CYS A 193 5.54 64.42 -15.33
N ALA A 194 6.07 63.24 -15.67
CA ALA A 194 5.35 61.98 -15.59
C ALA A 194 5.89 61.15 -14.42
N THR A 195 4.99 60.72 -13.54
CA THR A 195 5.30 59.71 -12.52
C THR A 195 4.60 58.42 -12.93
N ILE A 196 5.37 57.34 -13.08
CA ILE A 196 4.84 56.03 -13.43
C ILE A 196 5.21 55.07 -12.30
N SER A 197 4.25 54.26 -11.86
CA SER A 197 4.48 53.24 -10.84
C SER A 197 3.70 51.97 -11.17
N ASP A 198 4.32 50.82 -10.94
CA ASP A 198 3.69 49.52 -11.11
C ASP A 198 3.43 48.91 -9.72
N PRO A 199 2.19 48.52 -9.40
CA PRO A 199 1.85 48.02 -8.06
C PRO A 199 2.39 46.62 -7.78
N ASP A 200 2.80 45.88 -8.81
CA ASP A 200 3.40 44.56 -8.70
C ASP A 200 4.93 44.61 -8.87
N ASP A 201 5.51 45.83 -8.88
CA ASP A 201 6.94 46.12 -9.07
C ASP A 201 7.50 45.59 -10.41
N ASP A 202 6.67 45.51 -11.45
CA ASP A 202 7.12 45.13 -12.78
C ASP A 202 8.03 46.20 -13.42
N PRO A 203 9.01 45.81 -14.26
CA PRO A 203 9.82 46.77 -15.02
C PRO A 203 8.98 47.64 -15.95
N ILE A 204 9.22 48.94 -15.92
CA ILE A 204 8.48 49.93 -16.73
C ILE A 204 9.37 50.43 -17.88
N GLU A 205 8.85 50.39 -19.10
CA GLU A 205 9.48 50.99 -20.29
C GLU A 205 8.62 52.15 -20.83
N VAL A 206 9.26 53.29 -21.11
CA VAL A 206 8.61 54.46 -21.72
C VAL A 206 9.09 54.56 -23.17
N VAL A 207 8.19 54.32 -24.12
CA VAL A 207 8.46 54.32 -25.58
C VAL A 207 7.88 55.51 -26.29
#